data_AF-A0AAN6SJR4-F1
#
_entry.id   AF-A0AAN6SJR4-F1
#
_cell.length_a   1.000
_cell.length_b   1.000
_cell.length_c   1.000
_cell.angle_alpha   90.00
_cell.angle_beta   90.00
_cell.angle_gamma   90.00
#
_symmetry.space_group_name_H-M   'P 1'
#
loop_
_entity.id
_entity.type
_entity.pdbx_description
1 polymer ?
#
loop_
_entity_poly.entity_id
_entity_poly.type
_entity_poly.pdbx_seq_one_letter_code
_entity_poly.pdbx_strand_id
1 'polypeptide(L)'
;MRPTKIAKPDPDGDLTLNVAPRENEPCSFRVCSATLRRNSPVWKAMLFGPSWMESKPADGENWVVELPEDPAYPMEIILDIIHGRLEGVPQTLGLKDLRDLLVLTNKYDMTGLVRPWCAQWIKAARRPILDTDDILRSLFIAWELGDEYLFALRLEDIALRTKVDDKGRFNYTASVPTEKIRSFSDLDESDDHYITFEPSEKDAILEDEDHVGPQDALDIISSIRETLLTNLVTPIHEELDSRIRSDSYYCRSTKSPASSVCDAVVIGQIHRNMLQVRGSTLPRSVSDINDSVVELASWLFSLMSAIPTLHTEADNRRALECHPRRKFSKLNKKIHESIPALVASSINPSHKEYMAKQRVKTGLVMATEQDRSKLRRYWTLW
;
A
#
# COMPACT_ATOMS: atom_id res chain seq x y z
N MET A 1 -20.13 41.60 -6.23
CA MET A 1 -19.29 40.48 -6.66
C MET A 1 -17.89 41.00 -6.93
N ARG A 2 -16.85 40.45 -6.30
CA ARG A 2 -15.46 40.76 -6.70
C ARG A 2 -15.24 40.17 -8.11
N PRO A 3 -14.58 40.88 -9.05
CA PRO A 3 -14.31 40.33 -10.36
C PRO A 3 -13.43 39.08 -10.22
N THR A 4 -13.88 37.96 -10.78
CA THR A 4 -13.10 36.72 -10.83
C THR A 4 -11.78 36.99 -11.54
N LYS A 5 -10.65 36.78 -10.85
CA LYS A 5 -9.33 36.95 -11.45
C LYS A 5 -9.08 35.79 -12.40
N ILE A 6 -9.27 36.03 -13.70
CA ILE A 6 -8.99 35.03 -14.73
C ILE A 6 -7.47 34.92 -14.89
N ALA A 7 -6.91 33.75 -14.56
CA ALA A 7 -5.54 33.43 -14.90
C ALA A 7 -5.43 33.25 -16.42
N LYS A 8 -4.35 33.77 -17.04
CA LYS A 8 -4.18 33.72 -18.50
C LYS A 8 -2.96 32.86 -18.87
N PRO A 9 -3.05 31.52 -18.81
CA PRO A 9 -2.13 30.62 -19.51
C PRO A 9 -1.82 31.04 -20.94
N ASP A 10 -2.84 31.52 -21.63
CA ASP A 10 -2.71 32.13 -22.94
C ASP A 10 -3.41 33.50 -22.96
N PRO A 11 -2.66 34.62 -23.04
CA PRO A 11 -3.25 35.96 -23.15
C PRO A 11 -4.19 36.10 -24.37
N ASP A 12 -3.88 35.38 -25.46
CA ASP A 12 -4.62 35.40 -26.73
C ASP A 12 -5.58 34.21 -26.84
N GLY A 13 -5.80 33.48 -25.73
CA GLY A 13 -6.66 32.29 -25.69
C GLY A 13 -8.09 32.55 -26.18
N ASP A 14 -8.67 31.55 -26.80
CA ASP A 14 -10.02 31.56 -27.39
C ASP A 14 -11.06 30.79 -26.55
N LEU A 15 -10.64 30.20 -25.42
CA LEU A 15 -11.46 29.39 -24.53
C LEU A 15 -11.22 29.81 -23.06
N THR A 16 -12.29 29.88 -22.27
CA THR A 16 -12.20 30.02 -20.81
C THR A 16 -12.63 28.72 -20.13
N LEU A 17 -11.77 28.15 -19.30
CA LEU A 17 -12.12 27.03 -18.43
C LEU A 17 -12.46 27.55 -17.05
N ASN A 18 -13.65 27.21 -16.54
CA ASN A 18 -14.03 27.42 -15.15
C ASN A 18 -13.87 26.08 -14.43
N VAL A 19 -13.08 26.06 -13.36
CA VAL A 19 -12.73 24.83 -12.64
C VAL A 19 -13.19 24.87 -11.19
N ALA A 20 -12.95 23.80 -10.43
CA ALA A 20 -13.24 23.77 -9.01
C ALA A 20 -12.62 24.98 -8.28
N PRO A 21 -13.36 25.64 -7.37
CA PRO A 21 -12.83 26.75 -6.59
C PRO A 21 -11.59 26.38 -5.79
N ARG A 22 -10.69 27.34 -5.60
CA ARG A 22 -9.50 27.21 -4.75
C ARG A 22 -9.68 28.14 -3.56
N GLU A 23 -9.62 27.60 -2.35
CA GLU A 23 -9.82 28.39 -1.11
C GLU A 23 -11.14 29.19 -1.12
N ASN A 24 -12.20 28.60 -1.69
CA ASN A 24 -13.52 29.20 -1.93
C ASN A 24 -13.55 30.38 -2.92
N GLU A 25 -12.47 30.60 -3.68
CA GLU A 25 -12.42 31.57 -4.76
C GLU A 25 -12.64 30.89 -6.12
N PRO A 26 -13.56 31.40 -6.97
CA PRO A 26 -13.75 30.88 -8.32
C PRO A 26 -12.45 30.96 -9.13
N CYS A 27 -12.12 29.87 -9.82
CA CYS A 27 -10.90 29.76 -10.61
C CYS A 27 -11.24 29.62 -12.09
N SER A 28 -10.70 30.52 -12.91
CA SER A 28 -10.90 30.53 -14.35
C SER A 28 -9.57 30.69 -15.09
N PHE A 29 -9.40 29.94 -16.17
CA PHE A 29 -8.20 29.97 -17.03
C PHE A 29 -8.56 30.34 -18.46
N ARG A 30 -7.93 31.39 -18.99
CA ARG A 30 -7.97 31.71 -20.43
C ARG A 30 -6.87 30.94 -21.16
N VAL A 31 -7.26 30.09 -22.09
CA VAL A 31 -6.40 29.09 -22.74
C VAL A 31 -6.65 29.04 -24.25
N CYS A 32 -5.75 28.38 -24.98
CA CYS A 32 -5.89 28.14 -26.41
C CYS A 32 -6.46 26.73 -26.63
N SER A 33 -7.68 26.65 -27.13
CA SER A 33 -8.38 25.40 -27.44
C SER A 33 -7.58 24.48 -28.38
N ALA A 34 -6.81 25.08 -29.31
CA ALA A 34 -5.93 24.34 -30.21
C ALA A 34 -4.74 23.69 -29.49
N THR A 35 -4.23 24.29 -28.41
CA THR A 35 -3.20 23.69 -27.55
C THR A 35 -3.77 22.51 -26.77
N LEU A 36 -4.97 22.64 -26.20
CA LEU A 36 -5.63 21.55 -25.48
C LEU A 36 -5.86 20.33 -26.38
N ARG A 37 -6.48 20.51 -27.55
CA ARG A 37 -6.77 19.38 -28.47
C ARG A 37 -5.53 18.69 -29.05
N ARG A 38 -4.39 19.39 -29.09
CA ARG A 38 -3.12 18.81 -29.57
C ARG A 38 -2.52 17.85 -28.55
N ASN A 39 -2.74 18.12 -27.27
CA ASN A 39 -2.12 17.38 -26.17
C ASN A 39 -3.06 16.30 -25.58
N SER A 40 -4.38 16.50 -25.64
CA SER A 40 -5.36 15.55 -25.11
C SER A 40 -6.33 15.06 -26.19
N PRO A 41 -6.45 13.74 -26.41
CA PRO A 41 -7.51 13.20 -27.24
C PRO A 41 -8.90 13.41 -26.62
N VAL A 42 -9.00 13.45 -25.29
CA VAL A 42 -10.24 13.71 -24.55
C VAL A 42 -10.72 15.14 -24.79
N TRP A 43 -9.86 16.15 -24.60
CA TRP A 43 -10.22 17.52 -24.92
C TRP A 43 -10.48 17.72 -26.41
N LYS A 44 -9.77 17.03 -27.30
CA LYS A 44 -10.08 17.07 -28.74
C LYS A 44 -11.51 16.61 -29.02
N ALA A 45 -11.91 15.49 -28.43
CA ALA A 45 -13.27 14.96 -28.61
C ALA A 45 -14.33 15.84 -27.93
N MET A 46 -14.06 16.32 -26.72
CA MET A 46 -14.98 17.15 -25.94
C MET A 46 -15.20 18.55 -26.56
N LEU A 47 -14.12 19.23 -26.97
CA LEU A 47 -14.20 20.61 -27.45
C LEU A 47 -14.56 20.74 -28.92
N PHE A 48 -14.33 19.70 -29.73
CA PHE A 48 -14.53 19.74 -31.19
C PHE A 48 -15.37 18.57 -31.71
N GLY A 49 -15.97 17.78 -30.81
CA GLY A 49 -16.92 16.72 -31.17
C GLY A 49 -18.30 17.29 -31.51
N PRO A 50 -19.16 16.51 -32.17
CA PRO A 50 -20.42 17.03 -32.71
C PRO A 50 -21.56 17.19 -31.68
N SER A 51 -21.34 16.92 -30.38
CA SER A 51 -22.47 16.73 -29.44
C SER A 51 -22.16 16.96 -27.95
N TRP A 52 -21.04 17.59 -27.60
CA TRP A 52 -20.74 17.92 -26.20
C TRP A 52 -21.21 19.33 -25.87
N MET A 53 -21.66 19.56 -24.64
CA MET A 53 -22.07 20.91 -24.19
C MET A 53 -20.87 21.86 -24.18
N GLU A 54 -19.68 21.30 -23.99
CA GLU A 54 -18.38 21.97 -23.96
C GLU A 54 -17.84 22.29 -25.37
N SER A 55 -18.50 21.79 -26.43
CA SER A 55 -18.04 21.97 -27.81
C SER A 55 -18.04 23.43 -28.24
N LYS A 56 -17.17 23.75 -29.20
CA LYS A 56 -17.02 25.10 -29.74
C LYS A 56 -18.37 25.63 -30.24
N PRO A 57 -18.85 26.79 -29.74
CA PRO A 57 -20.10 27.36 -30.20
C PRO A 57 -19.97 27.87 -31.64
N ALA A 58 -21.09 27.93 -32.35
CA ALA A 58 -21.13 28.25 -33.79
C ALA A 58 -20.70 29.69 -34.11
N ASP A 59 -20.99 30.63 -33.21
CA ASP A 59 -20.54 32.03 -33.28
C ASP A 59 -19.07 32.20 -32.83
N GLY A 60 -18.53 31.22 -32.08
CA GLY A 60 -17.18 31.25 -31.54
C GLY A 60 -16.95 32.32 -30.47
N GLU A 61 -18.00 33.01 -30.05
CA GLU A 61 -17.93 34.07 -29.04
C GLU A 61 -18.18 33.50 -27.63
N ASN A 62 -17.49 34.06 -26.63
CA ASN A 62 -17.68 33.71 -25.22
C ASN A 62 -17.66 32.20 -24.93
N TRP A 63 -16.74 31.46 -25.54
CA TRP A 63 -16.60 30.03 -25.31
C TRP A 63 -16.09 29.77 -23.90
N VAL A 64 -17.00 29.32 -23.02
CA VAL A 64 -16.75 28.98 -21.62
C VAL A 64 -17.10 27.52 -21.41
N VAL A 65 -16.22 26.79 -20.71
CA VAL A 65 -16.39 25.39 -20.36
C VAL A 65 -16.33 25.24 -18.84
N GLU A 66 -17.35 24.62 -18.26
CA GLU A 66 -17.47 24.38 -16.82
C GLU A 66 -16.93 22.98 -16.46
N LEU A 67 -15.92 22.93 -15.60
CA LEU A 67 -15.25 21.72 -15.11
C LEU A 67 -15.23 21.74 -13.56
N PRO A 68 -16.39 21.75 -12.89
CA PRO A 68 -16.48 21.99 -11.45
C PRO A 68 -15.82 20.91 -10.59
N GLU A 69 -15.58 19.72 -11.16
CA GLU A 69 -14.92 18.58 -10.51
C GLU A 69 -13.39 18.62 -10.65
N ASP A 70 -12.87 19.44 -11.58
CA ASP A 70 -11.44 19.47 -11.85
C ASP A 70 -10.72 20.41 -10.87
N PRO A 71 -9.73 19.92 -10.12
CA PRO A 71 -9.03 20.75 -9.15
C PRO A 71 -8.19 21.83 -9.84
N ALA A 72 -8.28 23.07 -9.34
CA ALA A 72 -7.60 24.21 -9.96
C ALA A 72 -6.07 24.09 -9.99
N TYR A 73 -5.45 23.57 -8.92
CA TYR A 73 -3.99 23.51 -8.85
C TYR A 73 -3.36 22.53 -9.86
N PRO A 74 -3.81 21.26 -9.93
CA PRO A 74 -3.30 20.37 -10.96
C PRO A 74 -3.65 20.83 -12.38
N MET A 75 -4.83 21.45 -12.58
CA MET A 75 -5.17 22.04 -13.87
C MET A 75 -4.17 23.14 -14.26
N GLU A 76 -3.84 24.04 -13.33
CA GLU A 76 -2.84 25.09 -13.56
C GLU A 76 -1.49 24.53 -14.01
N ILE A 77 -1.00 23.46 -13.36
CA ILE A 77 0.24 22.78 -13.74
C ILE A 77 0.15 22.20 -15.16
N ILE A 78 -0.95 21.50 -15.49
CA ILE A 78 -1.16 20.96 -16.85
C ILE A 78 -1.13 22.08 -17.89
N LEU A 79 -1.85 23.17 -17.61
CA LEU A 79 -1.93 24.32 -18.51
C LEU A 79 -0.57 24.99 -18.68
N ASP A 80 0.21 25.14 -17.61
CA ASP A 80 1.58 25.65 -17.67
C ASP A 80 2.48 24.80 -18.55
N ILE A 81 2.40 23.46 -18.43
CA ILE A 81 3.17 22.54 -19.27
C ILE A 81 2.80 22.70 -20.74
N ILE A 82 1.52 22.58 -21.10
CA ILE A 82 1.10 22.55 -22.51
C ILE A 82 1.20 23.91 -23.20
N HIS A 83 1.16 25.01 -22.43
CA HIS A 83 1.38 26.37 -22.93
C HIS A 83 2.85 26.82 -22.86
N GLY A 84 3.76 25.97 -22.37
CA GLY A 84 5.19 26.27 -22.32
C GLY A 84 5.62 27.26 -21.24
N ARG A 85 4.78 27.50 -20.22
CA ARG A 85 5.08 28.35 -19.06
C ARG A 85 5.84 27.58 -17.99
N LEU A 86 7.03 27.09 -18.34
CA LEU A 86 7.79 26.15 -17.51
C LEU A 86 8.21 26.74 -16.15
N GLU A 87 8.30 28.06 -16.02
CA GLU A 87 8.58 28.75 -14.74
C GLU A 87 7.47 28.52 -13.69
N GLY A 88 6.23 28.27 -14.14
CA GLY A 88 5.10 27.93 -13.25
C GLY A 88 5.06 26.46 -12.83
N VAL A 89 5.87 25.59 -13.46
CA VAL A 89 5.87 24.15 -13.17
C VAL A 89 6.76 23.87 -11.95
N PRO A 90 6.21 23.27 -10.87
CA PRO A 90 6.96 23.05 -9.65
C PRO A 90 8.07 22.01 -9.84
N GLN A 91 9.26 22.31 -9.30
CA GLN A 91 10.40 21.38 -9.34
C GLN A 91 10.17 20.14 -8.47
N THR A 92 9.33 20.25 -7.44
CA THR A 92 8.94 19.17 -6.54
C THR A 92 7.46 19.26 -6.23
N LEU A 93 6.80 18.11 -6.13
CA LEU A 93 5.41 18.02 -5.70
C LEU A 93 5.30 17.22 -4.40
N GLY A 94 4.37 17.64 -3.53
CA GLY A 94 3.89 16.81 -2.43
C GLY A 94 3.08 15.62 -2.96
N LEU A 95 2.86 14.60 -2.11
CA LEU A 95 2.17 13.38 -2.52
C LEU A 95 0.72 13.62 -2.95
N LYS A 96 -0.01 14.44 -2.19
CA LYS A 96 -1.38 14.83 -2.54
C LYS A 96 -1.44 15.51 -3.90
N ASP A 97 -0.61 16.53 -4.13
CA ASP A 97 -0.63 17.28 -5.39
C ASP A 97 -0.17 16.44 -6.58
N LEU A 98 0.82 15.56 -6.39
CA LEU A 98 1.26 14.63 -7.42
C LEU A 98 0.15 13.63 -7.76
N ARG A 99 -0.54 13.08 -6.76
CA ARG A 99 -1.68 12.17 -6.96
C ARG A 99 -2.82 12.89 -7.69
N ASP A 100 -3.20 14.09 -7.24
CA ASP A 100 -4.27 14.90 -7.85
C ASP A 100 -3.92 15.23 -9.32
N LEU A 101 -2.66 15.55 -9.61
CA LEU A 101 -2.15 15.76 -10.97
C LEU A 101 -2.22 14.51 -11.82
N LEU A 102 -1.81 13.36 -11.30
CA LEU A 102 -1.82 12.11 -12.05
C LEU A 102 -3.24 11.62 -12.35
N VAL A 103 -4.17 11.78 -11.41
CA VAL A 103 -5.61 11.53 -11.65
C VAL A 103 -6.11 12.40 -12.81
N LEU A 104 -5.79 13.70 -12.78
CA LEU A 104 -6.23 14.63 -13.81
C LEU A 104 -5.58 14.35 -15.18
N THR A 105 -4.28 14.04 -15.22
CA THR A 105 -3.62 13.66 -16.47
C THR A 105 -4.13 12.35 -17.02
N ASN A 106 -4.49 11.38 -16.16
CA ASN A 106 -5.11 10.13 -16.61
C ASN A 106 -6.52 10.39 -17.18
N LYS A 107 -7.35 11.22 -16.51
CA LYS A 107 -8.70 11.61 -16.98
C LYS A 107 -8.67 12.16 -18.41
N TYR A 108 -7.63 12.92 -18.75
CA TYR A 108 -7.49 13.55 -20.06
C TYR A 108 -6.53 12.82 -21.03
N ASP A 109 -6.06 11.62 -20.67
CA ASP A 109 -5.04 10.83 -21.40
C ASP A 109 -3.80 11.65 -21.80
N MET A 110 -3.18 12.26 -20.79
CA MET A 110 -2.03 13.14 -20.89
C MET A 110 -0.90 12.79 -19.91
N THR A 111 -0.92 11.61 -19.27
CA THR A 111 0.10 11.23 -18.27
C THR A 111 1.53 11.35 -18.82
N GLY A 112 1.74 11.18 -20.14
CA GLY A 112 3.05 11.40 -20.78
C GLY A 112 3.64 12.81 -20.59
N LEU A 113 2.82 13.83 -20.31
CA LEU A 113 3.27 15.21 -20.08
C LEU A 113 4.21 15.34 -18.87
N VAL A 114 4.07 14.48 -17.86
CA VAL A 114 4.88 14.57 -16.64
C VAL A 114 6.29 14.01 -16.81
N ARG A 115 6.60 13.40 -17.96
CA ARG A 115 7.88 12.74 -18.24
C ARG A 115 9.13 13.55 -17.84
N PRO A 116 9.24 14.86 -18.14
CA PRO A 116 10.43 15.64 -17.77
C PRO A 116 10.67 15.73 -16.27
N TRP A 117 9.61 15.65 -15.44
CA TRP A 117 9.68 15.81 -13.99
C TRP A 117 9.48 14.50 -13.22
N CYS A 118 9.03 13.43 -13.89
CA CYS A 118 8.68 12.15 -13.29
C CYS A 118 9.74 11.63 -12.32
N ALA A 119 11.02 11.61 -12.74
CA ALA A 119 12.13 11.13 -11.92
C ALA A 119 12.35 11.95 -10.63
N GLN A 120 12.00 13.24 -10.63
CA GLN A 120 12.10 14.11 -9.47
C GLN A 120 10.85 14.03 -8.59
N TRP A 121 9.66 14.08 -9.18
CA TRP A 121 8.39 14.07 -8.46
C TRP A 121 8.13 12.74 -7.74
N ILE A 122 8.49 11.60 -8.34
CA ILE A 122 8.29 10.26 -7.73
C ILE A 122 9.10 10.06 -6.44
N LYS A 123 10.13 10.88 -6.18
CA LYS A 123 10.93 10.79 -4.94
C LYS A 123 10.08 10.98 -3.69
N ALA A 124 9.01 11.76 -3.77
CA ALA A 124 8.06 11.91 -2.66
C ALA A 124 7.38 10.56 -2.32
N ALA A 125 7.02 9.77 -3.33
CA ALA A 125 6.36 8.47 -3.17
C ALA A 125 7.31 7.36 -2.72
N ARG A 126 8.61 7.49 -2.99
CA ARG A 126 9.63 6.53 -2.59
C ARG A 126 10.15 6.74 -1.16
N ARG A 127 9.63 7.70 -0.40
CA ARG A 127 10.04 7.90 1.00
C ARG A 127 9.78 6.65 1.83
N PRO A 128 10.70 6.24 2.71
CA PRO A 128 10.57 5.00 3.47
C PRO A 128 9.43 5.08 4.49
N ILE A 129 9.16 6.28 5.02
CA ILE A 129 8.19 6.52 6.08
C ILE A 129 7.20 7.54 5.57
N LEU A 130 5.94 7.13 5.60
CA LEU A 130 4.76 7.88 5.17
C LEU A 130 3.64 7.58 6.15
N ASP A 131 2.71 8.51 6.31
CA ASP A 131 1.47 8.27 7.03
C ASP A 131 0.49 7.42 6.20
N THR A 132 -0.65 7.06 6.80
CA THR A 132 -1.67 6.19 6.17
C THR A 132 -2.11 6.72 4.81
N ASP A 133 -2.49 7.98 4.72
CA ASP A 133 -3.00 8.57 3.48
C ASP A 133 -1.90 8.62 2.41
N ASP A 134 -0.67 8.96 2.80
CA ASP A 134 0.47 9.07 1.90
C ASP A 134 0.94 7.71 1.37
N ILE A 135 0.75 6.62 2.12
CA ILE A 135 0.96 5.25 1.60
C ILE A 135 -0.03 4.95 0.47
N LEU A 136 -1.31 5.27 0.65
CA LEU A 136 -2.34 5.04 -0.37
C LEU A 136 -2.07 5.89 -1.62
N ARG A 137 -1.71 7.17 -1.43
CA ARG A 137 -1.28 8.03 -2.55
C ARG A 137 -0.04 7.47 -3.25
N SER A 138 0.93 6.97 -2.48
CA SER A 138 2.15 6.36 -3.02
C SER A 138 1.84 5.11 -3.85
N LEU A 139 0.88 4.28 -3.43
CA LEU A 139 0.42 3.11 -4.20
C LEU A 139 -0.14 3.55 -5.55
N PHE A 140 -1.05 4.54 -5.59
CA PHE A 140 -1.60 5.06 -6.84
C PHE A 140 -0.54 5.70 -7.73
N ILE A 141 0.36 6.50 -7.17
CA ILE A 141 1.44 7.14 -7.92
C ILE A 141 2.34 6.08 -8.56
N ALA A 142 2.65 5.01 -7.83
CA ALA A 142 3.43 3.90 -8.37
C ALA A 142 2.72 3.21 -9.53
N TRP A 143 1.42 2.97 -9.39
CA TRP A 143 0.56 2.43 -10.45
C TRP A 143 0.56 3.30 -11.70
N GLU A 144 0.26 4.60 -11.56
CA GLU A 144 0.08 5.50 -12.70
C GLU A 144 1.40 5.90 -13.37
N LEU A 145 2.51 5.98 -12.62
CA LEU A 145 3.83 6.22 -13.20
C LEU A 145 4.50 4.97 -13.75
N GLY A 146 3.99 3.78 -13.40
CA GLY A 146 4.53 2.49 -13.83
C GLY A 146 5.70 1.99 -12.99
N ASP A 147 5.83 2.38 -11.73
CA ASP A 147 6.83 1.85 -10.79
C ASP A 147 6.33 0.55 -10.12
N GLU A 148 6.49 -0.57 -10.81
CA GLU A 148 6.01 -1.89 -10.35
C GLU A 148 6.62 -2.31 -9.01
N TYR A 149 7.89 -1.95 -8.77
CA TYR A 149 8.55 -2.29 -7.51
C TYR A 149 7.96 -1.50 -6.34
N LEU A 150 7.78 -0.19 -6.52
CA LEU A 150 7.13 0.64 -5.51
C LEU A 150 5.67 0.22 -5.28
N PHE A 151 4.95 -0.13 -6.35
CA PHE A 151 3.58 -0.61 -6.26
C PHE A 151 3.51 -1.89 -5.42
N ALA A 152 4.36 -2.89 -5.72
CA ALA A 152 4.45 -4.11 -4.92
C ALA A 152 4.83 -3.84 -3.46
N LEU A 153 5.75 -2.90 -3.20
CA LEU A 153 6.15 -2.51 -1.84
C LEU A 153 4.99 -1.91 -1.03
N ARG A 154 4.18 -1.03 -1.64
CA ARG A 154 3.03 -0.43 -0.95
C ARG A 154 1.89 -1.42 -0.77
N LEU A 155 1.62 -2.22 -1.79
CA LEU A 155 0.61 -3.28 -1.75
C LEU A 155 0.92 -4.30 -0.63
N GLU A 156 2.20 -4.66 -0.49
CA GLU A 156 2.70 -5.50 0.59
C GLU A 156 2.42 -4.90 1.97
N ASP A 157 2.79 -3.65 2.22
CA ASP A 157 2.55 -3.00 3.51
C ASP A 157 1.06 -2.92 3.85
N ILE A 158 0.22 -2.55 2.87
CA ILE A 158 -1.23 -2.47 3.03
C ILE A 158 -1.82 -3.84 3.37
N ALA A 159 -1.52 -4.88 2.59
CA ALA A 159 -2.08 -6.22 2.80
C ALA A 159 -1.66 -6.84 4.15
N LEU A 160 -0.46 -6.51 4.63
CA LEU A 160 0.05 -6.98 5.91
C LEU A 160 -0.59 -6.31 7.12
N ARG A 161 -0.98 -5.04 7.01
CA ARG A 161 -1.43 -4.20 8.14
C ARG A 161 -2.93 -3.96 8.16
N THR A 162 -3.62 -4.26 7.07
CA THR A 162 -5.08 -4.13 6.99
C THR A 162 -5.78 -5.09 7.94
N LYS A 163 -6.69 -4.54 8.74
CA LYS A 163 -7.67 -5.24 9.57
C LYS A 163 -9.01 -5.31 8.87
N VAL A 164 -9.89 -6.17 9.36
CA VAL A 164 -11.28 -6.25 8.92
C VAL A 164 -12.19 -5.80 10.06
N ASP A 165 -13.07 -4.85 9.82
CA ASP A 165 -14.06 -4.41 10.81
C ASP A 165 -15.26 -5.37 10.88
N ASP A 166 -16.18 -5.13 11.82
CA ASP A 166 -17.38 -5.96 12.00
C ASP A 166 -18.34 -5.95 10.78
N LYS A 167 -18.13 -5.04 9.82
CA LYS A 167 -18.89 -4.93 8.57
C LYS A 167 -18.17 -5.58 7.39
N GLY A 168 -17.02 -6.21 7.62
CA GLY A 168 -16.21 -6.81 6.56
C GLY A 168 -15.39 -5.80 5.76
N ARG A 169 -15.22 -4.58 6.25
CA ARG A 169 -14.48 -3.51 5.57
C ARG A 169 -13.02 -3.50 5.97
N PHE A 170 -12.17 -3.11 5.04
CA PHE A 170 -10.73 -3.01 5.25
C PHE A 170 -10.34 -1.71 5.93
N ASN A 171 -9.83 -1.84 7.15
CA ASN A 171 -9.24 -0.73 7.92
C ASN A 171 -7.71 -0.84 7.90
N TYR A 172 -7.07 0.08 7.19
CA TYR A 172 -5.62 0.17 7.08
C TYR A 172 -5.06 1.31 7.92
N THR A 173 -3.99 1.00 8.65
CA THR A 173 -3.23 1.99 9.43
C THR A 173 -1.75 1.82 9.11
N ALA A 174 -1.12 2.89 8.63
CA ALA A 174 0.33 2.89 8.46
C ALA A 174 1.03 2.87 9.82
N SER A 175 2.24 2.34 9.80
CA SER A 175 3.09 2.23 10.97
C SER A 175 4.16 3.30 10.89
N VAL A 176 4.12 4.28 11.79
CA VAL A 176 5.09 5.37 11.81
C VAL A 176 6.08 5.11 12.94
N PRO A 177 7.39 5.01 12.68
CA PRO A 177 8.39 4.94 13.74
C PRO A 177 8.33 6.22 14.59
N THR A 178 8.23 6.10 15.92
CA THR A 178 8.09 7.27 16.81
C THR A 178 9.39 7.86 17.33
N GLU A 179 10.54 7.25 17.03
CA GLU A 179 11.83 7.82 17.43
C GLU A 179 12.77 8.10 16.24
N LYS A 180 13.52 9.20 16.40
CA LYS A 180 14.42 9.84 15.43
C LYS A 180 15.17 8.82 14.56
N ILE A 181 14.81 8.77 13.28
CA ILE A 181 15.62 8.15 12.24
C ILE A 181 16.95 8.92 12.21
N ARG A 182 18.06 8.28 12.62
CA ARG A 182 19.39 8.73 12.19
C ARG A 182 19.39 8.71 10.67
N SER A 183 19.85 9.81 10.08
CA SER A 183 19.95 10.00 8.64
C SER A 183 20.43 8.73 7.94
N PHE A 184 19.83 8.44 6.78
CA PHE A 184 20.43 7.54 5.79
C PHE A 184 21.78 8.13 5.36
N SER A 185 22.82 7.80 6.12
CA SER A 185 24.22 8.00 5.80
C SER A 185 24.99 7.06 6.73
N ASP A 186 25.65 6.07 6.13
CA ASP A 186 26.83 5.33 6.59
C ASP A 186 27.11 5.36 8.11
N LEU A 187 27.06 4.20 8.77
CA LEU A 187 28.13 3.67 9.65
C LEU A 187 27.62 2.54 10.58
N ASP A 188 28.44 1.49 10.61
CA ASP A 188 28.74 0.50 11.65
C ASP A 188 27.67 -0.33 12.39
N GLU A 189 27.96 -1.62 12.38
CA GLU A 189 27.44 -2.69 13.23
C GLU A 189 27.78 -2.41 14.71
N SER A 190 26.86 -1.84 15.48
CA SER A 190 26.68 -2.10 16.92
C SER A 190 25.68 -1.12 17.52
N ASP A 191 24.39 -1.42 17.35
CA ASP A 191 23.33 -1.12 18.32
C ASP A 191 22.01 -1.70 17.80
N ASP A 192 21.60 -2.84 18.37
CA ASP A 192 20.25 -3.40 18.18
C ASP A 192 19.26 -2.49 18.91
N HIS A 193 18.82 -1.43 18.22
CA HIS A 193 17.69 -0.60 18.68
C HIS A 193 16.41 -1.10 18.01
N TYR A 194 15.48 -1.59 18.83
CA TYR A 194 14.15 -2.00 18.39
C TYR A 194 13.39 -0.77 17.91
N ILE A 195 12.78 -0.88 16.72
CA ILE A 195 11.85 0.14 16.22
C ILE A 195 10.53 -0.05 16.98
N THR A 196 10.19 0.88 17.86
CA THR A 196 8.82 1.04 18.36
C THR A 196 8.01 1.79 17.31
N PHE A 197 6.97 1.13 16.82
CA PHE A 197 5.99 1.73 15.93
C PHE A 197 4.80 2.17 16.77
N GLU A 198 4.46 3.46 16.80
CA GLU A 198 3.11 3.84 17.20
C GLU A 198 2.24 3.89 15.93
N PRO A 199 1.00 3.38 15.99
CA PRO A 199 0.08 3.52 14.89
C PRO A 199 -0.11 5.01 14.53
N SER A 200 -0.20 5.32 13.24
CA SER A 200 -0.86 6.56 12.83
C SER A 200 -2.22 6.63 13.53
N GLU A 201 -2.58 7.76 14.16
CA GLU A 201 -3.90 7.91 14.81
C GLU A 201 -5.06 7.84 13.81
N LYS A 202 -4.76 7.96 12.50
CA LYS A 202 -5.76 7.94 11.44
C LYS A 202 -5.76 6.60 10.70
N ASP A 203 -6.84 5.89 10.92
CA ASP A 203 -7.30 4.74 10.16
C ASP A 203 -7.88 5.19 8.81
N ALA A 204 -7.58 4.45 7.75
CA ALA A 204 -8.18 4.63 6.43
C ALA A 204 -9.06 3.43 6.10
N ILE A 205 -10.31 3.70 5.73
CA ILE A 205 -11.21 2.65 5.27
C ILE A 205 -11.07 2.53 3.76
N LEU A 206 -10.50 1.42 3.29
CA LEU A 206 -10.01 1.33 1.91
C LEU A 206 -11.12 1.41 0.85
N GLU A 207 -12.36 1.01 1.17
CA GLU A 207 -13.47 1.16 0.22
C GLU A 207 -13.99 2.60 0.10
N ASP A 208 -13.62 3.49 1.02
CA ASP A 208 -13.96 4.93 0.94
C ASP A 208 -12.89 5.73 0.16
N GLU A 209 -11.77 5.10 -0.19
CA GLU A 209 -10.63 5.75 -0.82
C GLU A 209 -10.74 5.70 -2.34
N ASP A 210 -10.81 6.87 -2.96
CA ASP A 210 -10.77 7.00 -4.41
C ASP A 210 -9.37 6.73 -4.95
N HIS A 211 -9.29 5.99 -6.05
CA HIS A 211 -8.05 5.75 -6.80
C HIS A 211 -6.94 5.01 -6.01
N VAL A 212 -7.26 3.94 -5.27
CA VAL A 212 -6.24 3.11 -4.59
C VAL A 212 -5.28 2.42 -5.58
N GLY A 213 -5.68 2.23 -6.84
CA GLY A 213 -4.85 1.64 -7.89
C GLY A 213 -5.70 0.97 -8.97
N PRO A 214 -5.42 -0.27 -9.38
CA PRO A 214 -6.30 -1.02 -10.28
C PRO A 214 -7.66 -1.30 -9.63
N GLN A 215 -8.67 -1.59 -10.46
CA GLN A 215 -10.06 -1.76 -10.00
C GLN A 215 -10.25 -2.91 -9.00
N ASP A 216 -9.42 -3.95 -9.10
CA ASP A 216 -9.39 -5.14 -8.25
C ASP A 216 -8.32 -5.05 -7.14
N ALA A 217 -7.83 -3.84 -6.81
CA ALA A 217 -6.80 -3.66 -5.77
C ALA A 217 -7.21 -4.27 -4.43
N LEU A 218 -8.48 -4.12 -4.03
CA LEU A 218 -9.01 -4.70 -2.79
C LEU A 218 -9.06 -6.23 -2.83
N ASP A 219 -9.37 -6.82 -3.99
CA ASP A 219 -9.36 -8.27 -4.18
C ASP A 219 -7.93 -8.82 -4.06
N ILE A 220 -6.95 -8.10 -4.61
CA ILE A 220 -5.53 -8.45 -4.48
C ILE A 220 -5.09 -8.37 -3.01
N ILE A 221 -5.48 -7.30 -2.30
CA ILE A 221 -5.21 -7.14 -0.86
C ILE A 221 -5.82 -8.29 -0.07
N SER A 222 -7.09 -8.62 -0.31
CA SER A 222 -7.79 -9.73 0.34
C SER A 222 -7.08 -11.06 0.09
N SER A 223 -6.74 -11.35 -1.16
CA SER A 223 -6.08 -12.61 -1.56
C SER A 223 -4.70 -12.79 -0.91
N ILE A 224 -3.88 -11.73 -0.90
CA ILE A 224 -2.57 -11.76 -0.21
C ILE A 224 -2.78 -12.01 1.28
N ARG A 225 -3.71 -11.26 1.88
CA ARG A 225 -4.03 -11.36 3.31
C ARG A 225 -4.51 -12.77 3.68
N GLU A 226 -5.50 -13.31 2.99
CA GLU A 226 -6.05 -14.66 3.23
C GLU A 226 -4.98 -15.74 3.10
N THR A 227 -4.10 -15.62 2.10
CA THR A 227 -2.99 -16.56 1.90
C THR A 227 -2.02 -16.52 3.08
N LEU A 228 -1.65 -15.33 3.56
CA LEU A 228 -0.75 -15.17 4.70
C LEU A 228 -1.39 -15.63 6.02
N LEU A 229 -2.65 -15.29 6.26
CA LEU A 229 -3.40 -15.79 7.41
C LEU A 229 -3.49 -17.31 7.40
N THR A 230 -3.76 -17.91 6.24
CA THR A 230 -3.80 -19.38 6.09
C THR A 230 -2.46 -20.00 6.46
N ASN A 231 -1.35 -19.40 6.00
CA ASN A 231 0.00 -19.85 6.31
C ASN A 231 0.36 -19.70 7.81
N LEU A 232 -0.25 -18.74 8.52
CA LEU A 232 -0.06 -18.56 9.96
C LEU A 232 -0.91 -19.51 10.80
N VAL A 233 -2.18 -19.67 10.44
CA VAL A 233 -3.22 -20.30 11.28
C VAL A 233 -3.27 -21.81 11.08
N THR A 234 -3.14 -22.28 9.84
CA THR A 234 -3.22 -23.72 9.53
C THR A 234 -2.19 -24.54 10.32
N PRO A 235 -0.90 -24.15 10.40
CA PRO A 235 0.09 -24.91 11.14
C PRO A 235 -0.18 -24.98 12.65
N ILE A 236 -0.90 -23.99 13.21
CA ILE A 236 -1.32 -24.01 14.62
C ILE A 236 -2.44 -25.01 14.84
N HIS A 237 -3.47 -25.00 13.99
CA HIS A 237 -4.55 -25.98 14.09
C HIS A 237 -4.05 -27.39 13.85
N GLU A 238 -3.13 -27.59 12.91
CA GLU A 238 -2.47 -28.89 12.70
C GLU A 238 -1.66 -29.32 13.91
N GLU A 239 -0.96 -28.40 14.59
CA GLU A 239 -0.21 -28.68 15.82
C GLU A 239 -1.13 -29.06 17.00
N LEU A 240 -2.28 -28.40 17.12
CA LEU A 240 -3.28 -28.72 18.14
C LEU A 240 -3.97 -30.06 17.84
N ASP A 241 -4.47 -30.23 16.62
CA ASP A 241 -5.17 -31.45 16.18
C ASP A 241 -4.23 -32.66 16.25
N SER A 242 -2.94 -32.51 15.90
CA SER A 242 -1.98 -33.61 16.01
C SER A 242 -1.76 -34.04 17.46
N ARG A 243 -1.64 -33.10 18.40
CA ARG A 243 -1.46 -33.43 19.83
C ARG A 243 -2.72 -33.99 20.49
N ILE A 244 -3.91 -33.59 20.03
CA ILE A 244 -5.19 -34.10 20.53
C ILE A 244 -5.44 -35.54 20.05
N ARG A 245 -5.17 -35.83 18.77
CA ARG A 245 -5.53 -37.09 18.14
C ARG A 245 -4.49 -38.19 18.27
N SER A 246 -3.23 -37.87 18.59
CA SER A 246 -2.14 -38.82 18.39
C SER A 246 -2.17 -40.03 19.33
N ASP A 247 -2.02 -41.23 18.76
CA ASP A 247 -1.63 -42.47 19.45
C ASP A 247 -0.12 -42.47 19.86
N SER A 248 0.63 -41.46 19.40
CA SER A 248 2.09 -41.30 19.53
C SER A 248 2.43 -39.87 20.02
N TYR A 249 2.79 -39.73 21.28
CA TYR A 249 3.11 -38.44 21.89
C TYR A 249 4.35 -37.77 21.26
N TYR A 250 4.32 -36.44 21.09
CA TYR A 250 5.47 -35.67 20.59
C TYR A 250 6.65 -35.75 21.57
N CYS A 251 6.35 -35.90 22.85
CA CYS A 251 7.36 -36.15 23.87
C CYS A 251 7.79 -37.62 23.84
N ARG A 252 8.98 -37.88 23.27
CA ARG A 252 9.61 -39.22 23.25
C ARG A 252 10.35 -39.58 24.54
N SER A 253 10.22 -38.77 25.58
CA SER A 253 10.67 -39.06 26.95
C SER A 253 9.91 -40.28 27.47
N THR A 254 10.46 -41.46 27.16
CA THR A 254 10.14 -42.80 27.68
C THR A 254 8.66 -43.05 27.97
N LYS A 255 7.94 -43.73 27.04
CA LYS A 255 6.63 -44.42 27.22
C LYS A 255 5.99 -44.32 28.62
N SER A 256 5.61 -43.13 29.06
CA SER A 256 5.11 -42.86 30.41
C SER A 256 3.93 -41.89 30.32
N PRO A 257 3.05 -41.85 31.34
CA PRO A 257 1.97 -40.87 31.44
C PRO A 257 2.46 -39.41 31.30
N ALA A 258 3.74 -39.13 31.53
CA ALA A 258 4.30 -37.78 31.40
C ALA A 258 4.24 -37.22 29.97
N SER A 259 4.19 -38.09 28.96
CA SER A 259 4.13 -37.66 27.55
C SER A 259 2.77 -37.08 27.16
N SER A 260 1.66 -37.69 27.59
CA SER A 260 0.31 -37.14 27.43
C SER A 260 0.10 -35.88 28.28
N VAL A 261 0.66 -35.82 29.49
CA VAL A 261 0.62 -34.62 30.32
C VAL A 261 1.43 -33.48 29.67
N CYS A 262 2.56 -33.77 29.02
CA CYS A 262 3.33 -32.75 28.30
C CYS A 262 2.53 -32.16 27.13
N ASP A 263 1.83 -33.01 26.36
CA ASP A 263 0.97 -32.53 25.27
C ASP A 263 -0.21 -31.71 25.80
N ALA A 264 -0.84 -32.13 26.91
CA ALA A 264 -1.88 -31.37 27.58
C ALA A 264 -1.40 -30.00 28.09
N VAL A 265 -0.17 -29.93 28.62
CA VAL A 265 0.45 -28.66 29.06
C VAL A 265 0.66 -27.73 27.86
N VAL A 266 1.18 -28.24 26.74
CA VAL A 266 1.39 -27.44 25.53
C VAL A 266 0.06 -26.94 24.97
N ILE A 267 -0.93 -27.82 24.80
CA ILE A 267 -2.28 -27.47 24.32
C ILE A 267 -2.91 -26.42 25.24
N GLY A 268 -2.90 -26.68 26.54
CA GLY A 268 -3.47 -25.79 27.56
C GLY A 268 -2.81 -24.42 27.54
N GLN A 269 -1.48 -24.36 27.39
CA GLN A 269 -0.78 -23.10 27.31
C GLN A 269 -1.09 -22.33 26.02
N ILE A 270 -1.16 -23.02 24.87
CA ILE A 270 -1.53 -22.40 23.60
C ILE A 270 -2.92 -21.76 23.73
N HIS A 271 -3.93 -22.50 24.20
CA HIS A 271 -5.29 -21.97 24.39
C HIS A 271 -5.35 -20.84 25.41
N ARG A 272 -4.70 -21.00 26.57
CA ARG A 272 -4.65 -19.97 27.61
C ARG A 272 -4.05 -18.68 27.08
N ASN A 273 -2.92 -18.76 26.37
CA ASN A 273 -2.26 -17.59 25.83
C ASN A 273 -3.10 -16.91 24.73
N MET A 274 -3.80 -17.67 23.87
CA MET A 274 -4.77 -17.10 22.92
C MET A 274 -5.86 -16.30 23.64
N LEU A 275 -6.46 -16.87 24.69
CA LEU A 275 -7.50 -16.18 25.47
C LEU A 275 -6.96 -14.96 26.22
N GLN A 276 -5.73 -15.01 26.73
CA GLN A 276 -5.14 -13.90 27.48
C GLN A 276 -4.70 -12.73 26.58
N VAL A 277 -4.18 -13.01 25.39
CA VAL A 277 -3.62 -11.98 24.49
C VAL A 277 -4.66 -11.50 23.48
N ARG A 278 -5.42 -12.41 22.86
CA ARG A 278 -6.43 -12.10 21.83
C ARG A 278 -7.85 -11.96 22.41
N GLY A 279 -8.10 -12.44 23.63
CA GLY A 279 -9.46 -12.50 24.19
C GLY A 279 -10.32 -13.64 23.62
N SER A 280 -9.81 -14.42 22.67
CA SER A 280 -10.54 -15.50 22.00
C SER A 280 -9.57 -16.55 21.43
N THR A 281 -10.05 -17.75 21.12
CA THR A 281 -9.27 -18.76 20.39
C THR A 281 -9.18 -18.41 18.91
N LEU A 282 -8.15 -18.91 18.22
CA LEU A 282 -8.06 -18.76 16.77
C LEU A 282 -9.25 -19.43 16.06
N PRO A 283 -9.97 -18.71 15.19
CA PRO A 283 -11.01 -19.31 14.35
C PRO A 283 -10.42 -20.38 13.43
N ARG A 284 -11.24 -21.37 13.03
CA ARG A 284 -10.84 -22.36 12.02
C ARG A 284 -10.88 -21.78 10.61
N SER A 285 -11.81 -20.87 10.33
CA SER A 285 -11.87 -20.16 9.05
C SER A 285 -11.07 -18.86 9.13
N VAL A 286 -10.24 -18.60 8.12
CA VAL A 286 -9.49 -17.34 8.03
C VAL A 286 -10.39 -16.13 7.75
N SER A 287 -11.60 -16.36 7.22
CA SER A 287 -12.63 -15.33 7.02
C SER A 287 -13.07 -14.68 8.33
N ASP A 288 -12.93 -15.38 9.45
CA ASP A 288 -13.39 -14.94 10.76
C ASP A 288 -12.28 -14.20 11.55
N ILE A 289 -11.17 -13.89 10.88
CA ILE A 289 -10.00 -13.25 11.46
C ILE A 289 -9.98 -11.77 11.06
N ASN A 290 -10.23 -10.93 12.05
CA ASN A 290 -10.23 -9.48 11.90
C ASN A 290 -8.83 -8.85 12.08
N ASP A 291 -7.92 -9.56 12.75
CA ASP A 291 -6.56 -9.10 13.06
C ASP A 291 -5.71 -8.88 11.80
N SER A 292 -4.85 -7.86 11.77
CA SER A 292 -3.87 -7.74 10.67
C SER A 292 -2.89 -8.93 10.67
N VAL A 293 -2.25 -9.19 9.52
CA VAL A 293 -1.24 -10.26 9.41
C VAL A 293 -0.08 -9.99 10.38
N VAL A 294 0.35 -8.72 10.47
CA VAL A 294 1.45 -8.29 11.34
C VAL A 294 1.11 -8.49 12.81
N GLU A 295 -0.06 -8.08 13.26
CA GLU A 295 -0.47 -8.28 14.65
C GLU A 295 -0.55 -9.77 14.98
N LEU A 296 -1.24 -10.54 14.13
CA LEU A 296 -1.38 -11.99 14.31
C LEU A 296 -0.02 -12.69 14.39
N ALA A 297 0.87 -12.43 13.43
CA ALA A 297 2.20 -13.02 13.43
C ALA A 297 3.04 -12.62 14.65
N SER A 298 3.00 -11.34 15.03
CA SER A 298 3.80 -10.79 16.13
C SER A 298 3.49 -11.49 17.46
N TRP A 299 2.20 -11.60 17.82
CA TRP A 299 1.85 -12.26 19.08
C TRP A 299 1.92 -13.78 18.97
N LEU A 300 1.54 -14.39 17.82
CA LEU A 300 1.56 -15.84 17.65
C LEU A 300 2.99 -16.38 17.76
N PHE A 301 3.96 -15.80 17.05
CA PHE A 301 5.34 -16.30 17.13
C PHE A 301 5.99 -16.01 18.48
N SER A 302 5.67 -14.86 19.10
CA SER A 302 6.09 -14.57 20.47
C SER A 302 5.57 -15.63 21.44
N LEU A 303 4.28 -15.96 21.38
CA LEU A 303 3.64 -17.02 22.16
C LEU A 303 4.33 -18.37 21.95
N MET A 304 4.48 -18.80 20.71
CA MET A 304 5.04 -20.13 20.39
C MET A 304 6.50 -20.27 20.85
N SER A 305 7.23 -19.15 20.94
CA SER A 305 8.60 -19.13 21.46
C SER A 305 8.69 -19.31 22.98
N ALA A 306 7.62 -18.99 23.72
CA ALA A 306 7.59 -18.93 25.19
C ALA A 306 6.81 -20.07 25.87
N ILE A 307 6.30 -21.04 25.09
CA ILE A 307 5.55 -22.18 25.66
C ILE A 307 6.46 -23.04 26.53
N PRO A 308 6.17 -23.19 27.83
CA PRO A 308 6.90 -24.11 28.68
C PRO A 308 6.52 -25.56 28.32
N THR A 309 7.49 -26.46 28.45
CA THR A 309 7.28 -27.90 28.36
C THR A 309 7.72 -28.57 29.66
N LEU A 310 7.22 -29.78 29.96
CA LEU A 310 7.57 -30.50 31.19
C LEU A 310 9.06 -30.89 31.29
N HIS A 311 9.76 -30.88 30.16
CA HIS A 311 11.19 -31.17 30.08
C HIS A 311 11.94 -29.88 29.76
N THR A 312 13.08 -29.66 30.41
CA THR A 312 13.91 -28.48 30.16
C THR A 312 14.91 -28.76 29.04
N GLU A 313 15.49 -27.72 28.43
CA GLU A 313 16.55 -27.91 27.41
C GLU A 313 17.78 -28.67 27.94
N ALA A 314 17.95 -28.73 29.27
CA ALA A 314 18.99 -29.51 29.95
C ALA A 314 18.73 -31.03 29.89
N ASP A 315 17.49 -31.47 29.65
CA ASP A 315 17.08 -32.86 29.59
C ASP A 315 17.28 -33.47 28.19
N ASN A 316 18.53 -33.49 27.70
CA ASN A 316 18.96 -34.26 26.52
C ASN A 316 18.39 -33.78 25.16
N ARG A 317 19.10 -34.04 24.04
CA ARG A 317 18.70 -33.59 22.68
C ARG A 317 17.28 -34.04 22.23
N ARG A 318 16.71 -35.04 22.89
CA ARG A 318 15.38 -35.61 22.61
C ARG A 318 14.22 -34.88 23.30
N ALA A 319 14.47 -34.06 24.35
CA ALA A 319 13.44 -33.21 24.95
C ALA A 319 13.04 -32.02 24.04
N LEU A 320 13.92 -31.61 23.12
CA LEU A 320 13.67 -30.54 22.15
C LEU A 320 12.68 -30.91 21.03
N GLU A 321 12.25 -32.17 20.92
CA GLU A 321 11.26 -32.60 19.93
C GLU A 321 9.82 -32.26 20.34
N CYS A 322 9.54 -32.11 21.64
CA CYS A 322 8.19 -31.78 22.13
C CYS A 322 7.89 -30.27 22.14
N HIS A 323 8.91 -29.43 22.07
CA HIS A 323 8.75 -27.98 22.11
C HIS A 323 8.45 -27.42 20.71
N PRO A 324 7.34 -26.68 20.52
CA PRO A 324 6.99 -26.15 19.20
C PRO A 324 7.92 -25.03 18.70
N ARG A 325 8.76 -24.43 19.56
CA ARG A 325 9.59 -23.26 19.26
C ARG A 325 10.43 -23.41 18.00
N ARG A 326 11.13 -24.53 17.82
CA ARG A 326 11.97 -24.76 16.63
C ARG A 326 11.14 -24.85 15.35
N LYS A 327 9.98 -25.51 15.40
CA LYS A 327 9.05 -25.62 14.26
C LYS A 327 8.53 -24.25 13.87
N PHE A 328 8.09 -23.45 14.85
CA PHE A 328 7.49 -22.14 14.61
C PHE A 328 8.51 -21.03 14.32
N SER A 329 9.75 -21.10 14.81
CA SER A 329 10.84 -20.21 14.37
C SER A 329 11.18 -20.43 12.89
N LYS A 330 11.26 -21.69 12.44
CA LYS A 330 11.44 -22.00 11.01
C LYS A 330 10.26 -21.54 10.16
N LEU A 331 9.03 -21.74 10.66
CA LEU A 331 7.82 -21.26 9.98
C LEU A 331 7.82 -19.73 9.87
N ASN A 332 8.17 -19.03 10.95
CA ASN A 332 8.29 -17.57 10.98
C ASN A 332 9.19 -17.07 9.87
N LYS A 333 10.43 -17.57 9.83
CA LYS A 333 11.40 -17.22 8.79
C LYS A 333 10.87 -17.54 7.38
N LYS A 334 10.29 -18.73 7.19
CA LYS A 334 9.76 -19.16 5.88
C LYS A 334 8.65 -18.22 5.39
N ILE A 335 7.68 -17.88 6.24
CA ILE A 335 6.58 -16.98 5.86
C ILE A 335 7.15 -15.60 5.54
N HIS A 336 8.01 -15.08 6.41
CA HIS A 336 8.62 -13.77 6.28
C HIS A 336 9.39 -13.60 4.96
N GLU A 337 10.20 -14.59 4.58
CA GLU A 337 10.97 -14.58 3.33
C GLU A 337 10.09 -14.78 2.08
N SER A 338 8.90 -15.36 2.23
CA SER A 338 7.99 -15.63 1.10
C SER A 338 7.13 -14.43 0.68
N ILE A 339 6.98 -13.41 1.54
CA ILE A 339 6.06 -12.28 1.33
C ILE A 339 6.35 -11.54 0.02
N PRO A 340 7.58 -11.10 -0.30
CA PRO A 340 7.81 -10.33 -1.52
C PRO A 340 7.47 -11.12 -2.78
N ALA A 341 7.76 -12.43 -2.78
CA ALA A 341 7.45 -13.31 -3.91
C ALA A 341 5.93 -13.53 -4.05
N LEU A 342 5.22 -13.70 -2.93
CA LEU A 342 3.77 -13.81 -2.91
C LEU A 342 3.11 -12.57 -3.49
N VAL A 343 3.48 -11.38 -3.03
CA VAL A 343 2.93 -10.11 -3.53
C VAL A 343 3.24 -9.93 -5.01
N ALA A 344 4.47 -10.18 -5.44
CA ALA A 344 4.86 -10.08 -6.85
C ALA A 344 4.10 -11.06 -7.77
N SER A 345 3.74 -12.24 -7.26
CA SER A 345 2.90 -13.22 -7.98
C SER A 345 1.42 -12.86 -7.99
N SER A 346 0.96 -12.08 -7.01
CA SER A 346 -0.44 -11.62 -6.90
C SER A 346 -0.74 -10.47 -7.87
N ILE A 347 0.29 -9.77 -8.35
CA ILE A 347 0.15 -8.75 -9.40
C ILE A 347 -0.05 -9.45 -10.76
N ASN A 348 -1.26 -9.32 -11.27
CA ASN A 348 -1.79 -9.92 -12.49
C ASN A 348 -0.98 -9.46 -13.73
N PRO A 349 -0.87 -10.29 -14.79
CA PRO A 349 -0.16 -9.91 -16.01
C PRO A 349 -0.67 -8.62 -16.68
N SER A 350 -1.99 -8.38 -16.66
CA SER A 350 -2.61 -7.15 -17.18
C SER A 350 -2.13 -5.90 -16.46
N HIS A 351 -1.94 -5.98 -15.14
CA HIS A 351 -1.42 -4.89 -14.31
C HIS A 351 0.04 -4.59 -14.61
N LYS A 352 0.84 -5.64 -14.81
CA LYS A 352 2.24 -5.50 -15.23
C LYS A 352 2.32 -4.86 -16.62
N GLU A 353 1.46 -5.25 -17.55
CA GLU A 353 1.39 -4.65 -18.88
C GLU A 353 0.96 -3.18 -18.82
N TYR A 354 -0.04 -2.84 -18.00
CA TYR A 354 -0.45 -1.45 -17.77
C TYR A 354 0.70 -0.60 -17.24
N MET A 355 1.33 -1.02 -16.14
CA MET A 355 2.45 -0.29 -15.54
C MET A 355 3.64 -0.20 -16.49
N ALA A 356 3.90 -1.22 -17.32
CA ALA A 356 4.93 -1.15 -18.34
C ALA A 356 4.62 -0.10 -19.41
N LYS A 357 3.36 -0.02 -19.88
CA LYS A 357 2.91 1.02 -20.83
C LYS A 357 3.04 2.41 -20.20
N GLN A 358 2.61 2.59 -18.95
CA GLN A 358 2.74 3.85 -18.24
C GLN A 358 4.20 4.26 -18.06
N ARG A 359 5.08 3.33 -17.65
CA ARG A 359 6.52 3.56 -17.54
C ARG A 359 7.14 4.06 -18.84
N VAL A 360 6.73 3.51 -19.98
CA VAL A 360 7.18 3.97 -21.30
C VAL A 360 6.69 5.39 -21.58
N LYS A 361 5.43 5.72 -21.28
CA LYS A 361 4.87 7.07 -21.41
C LYS A 361 5.66 8.08 -20.54
N THR A 362 5.81 7.78 -19.26
CA THR A 362 6.41 8.67 -18.25
C THR A 362 7.93 8.70 -18.28
N GLY A 363 8.58 7.79 -19.02
CA GLY A 363 10.04 7.71 -19.09
C GLY A 363 10.71 7.34 -17.76
N LEU A 364 9.95 6.77 -16.83
CA LEU A 364 10.48 6.41 -15.51
C LEU A 364 11.54 5.31 -15.64
N VAL A 365 12.74 5.60 -15.15
CA VAL A 365 13.82 4.61 -15.08
C VAL A 365 13.60 3.69 -13.89
N MET A 366 13.79 2.39 -14.12
CA MET A 366 13.70 1.36 -13.08
C MET A 366 14.68 1.65 -11.94
N ALA A 367 14.20 1.54 -10.70
CA ALA A 367 15.09 1.54 -9.53
C ALA A 367 16.12 0.40 -9.66
N THR A 368 17.37 0.67 -9.26
CA THR A 368 18.48 -0.28 -9.36
C THR A 368 18.24 -1.48 -8.44
N GLU A 369 18.88 -2.62 -8.72
CA GLU A 369 18.75 -3.83 -7.91
C GLU A 369 19.21 -3.61 -6.44
N GLN A 370 20.12 -2.66 -6.24
CA GLN A 370 20.63 -2.23 -4.94
C GLN A 370 19.59 -1.47 -4.11
N ASP A 371 18.64 -0.78 -4.76
CA ASP A 371 17.48 -0.15 -4.10
C ASP A 371 16.42 -1.19 -3.68
N ARG A 372 16.47 -2.40 -4.28
CA ARG A 372 15.48 -3.47 -4.11
C ARG A 372 15.82 -4.49 -3.03
N SER A 373 17.09 -4.59 -2.62
CA SER A 373 17.61 -5.73 -1.85
C SER A 373 17.65 -5.54 -0.32
N LYS A 374 17.09 -4.45 0.22
CA LYS A 374 17.06 -4.26 1.67
C LYS A 374 16.09 -5.27 2.31
N LEU A 375 16.61 -6.08 3.23
CA LEU A 375 15.84 -7.06 3.99
C LEU A 375 14.68 -6.34 4.69
N ARG A 376 13.45 -6.61 4.26
CA ARG A 376 12.24 -6.03 4.84
C ARG A 376 11.93 -6.81 6.12
N ARG A 377 11.76 -6.12 7.25
CA ARG A 377 11.35 -6.73 8.52
C ARG A 377 9.94 -6.23 8.88
N TYR A 378 8.97 -7.14 8.82
CA TYR A 378 7.56 -6.86 9.12
C TYR A 378 7.19 -7.08 10.59
N TRP A 379 7.79 -8.11 11.20
CA TRP A 379 7.69 -8.44 12.62
C TRP A 379 9.00 -9.10 13.09
N THR A 380 9.08 -9.43 14.38
CA THR A 380 10.30 -9.97 15.00
C THR A 380 10.60 -11.41 14.57
N LEU A 381 11.86 -11.65 14.21
CA LEU A 381 12.42 -12.98 13.95
C LEU A 381 13.15 -13.46 15.21
N TRP A 382 13.01 -14.74 15.56
CA TRP A 382 13.54 -15.35 16.79
C TRP A 382 14.34 -16.62 16.51
#